data_AF-A0A225UDA6-F1
#
_entry.id   AF-A0A225UDA6-F1
#
_cell.length_a   1.000
_cell.length_b   1.000
_cell.length_c   1.000
_cell.angle_alpha   90.00
_cell.angle_beta   90.00
_cell.angle_gamma   90.00
#
_symmetry.space_group_name_H-M   'P 1'
#
loop_
_entity.id
_entity.type
_entity.pdbx_description
1 polymer ?
#
loop_
_entity_poly.entity_id
_entity_poly.type
_entity_poly.pdbx_seq_one_letter_code
_entity_poly.pdbx_strand_id
1 'polypeptide(L)'
;MLSLREEISQELEDFEKLLALRCLNIAIADAVTVPTSELLHIMLKGNLDDEYIRHGITTVLPIASITEKHDLARKMLYAFANASYGDAFNVICWSCLDVAENVTVEAARFLDKITRPTNNNDANTSAAPSSPKKIKRSSESLAARALYLLTGSQAVRFLQFLAKVAHFNKSIQTRVLAHLAPYADNYEMHRLASAICAVEDFSVVSKVFDKCFTIATLQTCEPVWTQYKSLFGEVKSFNAMNEDVEVD
;
A
#
# COMPACT_ATOMS: atom_id res chain seq x y z
N MET A 1 -4.92 20.50 40.73
CA MET A 1 -4.83 19.13 40.19
C MET A 1 -4.66 19.28 38.70
N LEU A 2 -3.51 18.82 38.19
CA LEU A 2 -3.38 18.62 36.75
C LEU A 2 -4.38 17.53 36.36
N SER A 3 -4.95 17.62 35.17
CA SER A 3 -5.72 16.50 34.65
C SER A 3 -4.79 15.30 34.46
N LEU A 4 -5.27 14.07 34.66
CA LEU A 4 -4.49 12.83 34.45
C LEU A 4 -3.76 12.84 33.08
N ARG A 5 -4.33 13.54 32.11
CA ARG A 5 -3.79 13.78 30.77
C ARG A 5 -2.56 14.70 30.74
N GLU A 6 -2.55 15.76 31.54
CA GLU A 6 -1.41 16.67 31.66
C GLU A 6 -0.26 16.02 32.44
N GLU A 7 -0.58 15.18 33.43
CA GLU A 7 0.42 14.37 34.16
C GLU A 7 1.09 13.33 33.24
N ILE A 8 0.30 12.57 32.46
CA ILE A 8 0.81 11.66 31.41
C ILE A 8 1.68 12.39 30.38
N SER A 9 1.27 13.60 29.99
CA SER A 9 1.99 14.38 28.98
C SER A 9 3.32 14.95 29.50
N GLN A 10 3.42 15.22 30.80
CA GLN A 10 4.61 15.79 31.44
C GLN A 10 5.61 14.73 31.90
N GLU A 11 5.15 13.55 32.33
CA GLU A 11 6.02 12.56 32.99
C GLU A 11 6.46 11.39 32.12
N LEU A 12 5.69 11.01 31.10
CA LEU A 12 5.94 9.78 30.34
C LEU A 12 6.74 10.04 29.06
N GLU A 13 7.46 9.04 28.57
CA GLU A 13 8.07 9.06 27.23
C GLU A 13 7.02 8.78 26.13
N ASP A 14 7.32 9.09 24.86
CA ASP A 14 6.36 8.98 23.74
C ASP A 14 5.69 7.59 23.64
N PHE A 15 6.45 6.54 23.97
CA PHE A 15 5.98 5.16 24.01
C PHE A 15 4.96 4.92 25.13
N GLU A 16 5.30 5.32 26.35
CA GLU A 16 4.44 5.15 27.52
C GLU A 16 3.17 6.01 27.42
N LYS A 17 3.27 7.18 26.76
CA LYS A 17 2.10 7.98 26.36
C LYS A 17 1.20 7.18 25.43
N LEU A 18 1.72 6.58 24.35
CA LEU A 18 0.88 5.84 23.41
C LEU A 18 0.20 4.64 24.09
N LEU A 19 0.91 3.92 24.96
CA LEU A 19 0.37 2.78 25.71
C LEU A 19 -0.69 3.22 26.73
N ALA A 20 -0.40 4.24 27.54
CA ALA A 20 -1.35 4.81 28.50
C ALA A 20 -2.61 5.33 27.80
N LEU A 21 -2.46 6.06 26.69
CA LEU A 21 -3.56 6.58 25.90
C LEU A 21 -4.40 5.46 25.24
N ARG A 22 -3.79 4.36 24.83
CA ARG A 22 -4.48 3.15 24.34
C ARG A 22 -5.24 2.43 25.46
N CYS A 23 -4.63 2.25 26.63
CA CYS A 23 -5.28 1.62 27.79
C CYS A 23 -6.49 2.44 28.28
N LEU A 24 -6.38 3.77 28.27
CA LEU A 24 -7.49 4.68 28.59
C LEU A 24 -8.66 4.54 27.60
N ASN A 25 -8.37 4.32 26.31
CA ASN A 25 -9.41 4.11 25.29
C ASN A 25 -10.08 2.71 25.37
N ILE A 26 -9.45 1.70 25.99
CA ILE A 26 -10.03 0.35 26.17
C ILE A 26 -10.97 0.30 27.39
N ALA A 27 -10.79 1.19 28.36
CA ALA A 27 -11.64 1.31 29.53
C ALA A 27 -12.99 1.96 29.17
N ILE A 28 -13.89 1.16 28.59
CA ILE A 28 -15.28 1.54 28.30
C ILE A 28 -16.04 1.64 29.63
N ALA A 29 -16.20 2.85 30.18
CA ALA A 29 -17.33 3.23 31.04
C ALA A 29 -17.38 4.73 31.37
N ASP A 30 -16.23 5.41 31.54
CA ASP A 30 -16.18 6.85 31.82
C ASP A 30 -15.13 7.54 30.96
N ALA A 31 -15.59 8.54 30.21
CA ALA A 31 -14.91 9.15 29.08
C ALA A 31 -13.61 9.87 29.46
N VAL A 32 -12.47 9.23 29.15
CA VAL A 32 -11.29 9.96 28.68
C VAL A 32 -11.13 9.60 27.20
N THR A 33 -11.93 10.23 26.34
CA THR A 33 -11.78 10.10 24.89
C THR A 33 -10.48 10.79 24.48
N VAL A 34 -9.40 10.03 24.36
CA VAL A 34 -8.17 10.57 23.79
C VAL A 34 -8.44 10.87 22.32
N PRO A 35 -8.22 12.12 21.85
CA PRO A 35 -8.44 12.45 20.45
C PRO A 35 -7.55 11.59 19.55
N THR A 36 -8.13 10.91 18.58
CA THR A 36 -7.39 10.12 17.58
C THR A 36 -6.32 10.96 16.85
N SER A 37 -6.52 12.27 16.74
CA SER A 37 -5.56 13.22 16.17
C SER A 37 -4.26 13.31 16.97
N GLU A 38 -4.32 13.11 18.29
CA GLU A 38 -3.15 13.10 19.16
C GLU A 38 -2.35 11.81 18.97
N LEU A 39 -3.04 10.67 18.86
CA LEU A 39 -2.39 9.40 18.49
C LEU A 39 -1.69 9.48 17.12
N LEU A 40 -2.34 10.09 16.13
CA LEU A 40 -1.75 10.30 14.82
C LEU A 40 -0.50 11.19 14.89
N HIS A 41 -0.54 12.26 15.69
CA HIS A 41 0.60 13.13 15.89
C HIS A 41 1.81 12.39 16.48
N ILE A 42 1.60 11.59 17.53
CA ILE A 42 2.67 10.80 18.17
C ILE A 42 3.19 9.75 17.18
N MET A 43 2.33 9.06 16.42
CA MET A 43 2.76 8.09 15.40
C MET A 43 3.60 8.71 14.27
N LEU A 44 3.32 9.97 13.90
CA LEU A 44 4.06 10.67 12.86
C LEU A 44 5.35 11.31 13.35
N LYS A 45 5.34 11.96 14.53
CA LYS A 45 6.45 12.78 15.00
C LYS A 45 7.20 12.21 16.22
N GLY A 46 6.59 11.31 16.96
CA GLY A 46 7.19 10.67 18.12
C GLY A 46 8.21 9.60 17.73
N ASN A 47 9.13 9.30 18.65
CA ASN A 47 10.13 8.26 18.49
C ASN A 47 9.56 6.90 18.94
N LEU A 48 8.62 6.37 18.15
CA LEU A 48 7.94 5.10 18.42
C LEU A 48 8.54 3.97 17.61
N ASP A 49 8.56 2.77 18.19
CA ASP A 49 8.83 1.54 17.44
C ASP A 49 7.74 1.33 16.38
N ASP A 50 8.16 0.86 15.20
CA ASP A 50 7.29 0.66 14.04
C ASP A 50 6.23 -0.43 14.31
N GLU A 51 6.47 -1.34 15.27
CA GLU A 51 5.45 -2.29 15.74
C GLU A 51 4.25 -1.61 16.42
N TYR A 52 4.47 -0.53 17.17
CA TYR A 52 3.36 0.22 17.79
C TYR A 52 2.59 1.01 16.75
N ILE A 53 3.29 1.55 15.74
CA ILE A 53 2.64 2.21 14.61
C ILE A 53 1.70 1.22 13.92
N ARG A 54 2.14 -0.03 13.69
CA ARG A 54 1.30 -1.09 13.12
C ARG A 54 0.00 -1.32 13.89
N HIS A 55 0.07 -1.43 15.20
CA HIS A 55 -1.13 -1.60 16.03
C HIS A 55 -2.03 -0.35 16.04
N GLY A 56 -1.40 0.82 15.93
CA GLY A 56 -2.00 2.16 15.84
C GLY A 56 -2.83 2.42 14.59
N ILE A 57 -2.38 1.88 13.45
CA ILE A 57 -2.82 2.27 12.10
C ILE A 57 -4.34 2.23 11.93
N THR A 58 -5.01 1.14 12.32
CA THR A 58 -6.47 1.00 12.09
C THR A 58 -7.29 2.06 12.82
N THR A 59 -6.81 2.55 13.96
CA THR A 59 -7.50 3.58 14.74
C THR A 59 -7.33 4.96 14.13
N VAL A 60 -6.16 5.27 13.55
CA VAL A 60 -5.84 6.61 13.05
C VAL A 60 -6.18 6.83 11.57
N LEU A 61 -6.28 5.76 10.78
CA LEU A 61 -6.56 5.85 9.35
C LEU A 61 -7.85 6.59 8.97
N PRO A 62 -8.98 6.49 9.71
CA PRO A 62 -10.22 7.20 9.36
C PRO A 62 -10.09 8.73 9.42
N ILE A 63 -9.16 9.25 10.22
CA ILE A 63 -8.94 10.70 10.39
C ILE A 63 -7.69 11.21 9.66
N ALA A 64 -6.84 10.30 9.17
CA ALA A 64 -5.57 10.65 8.56
C ALA A 64 -5.78 11.22 7.16
N SER A 65 -5.14 12.36 6.90
CA SER A 65 -5.05 12.96 5.57
C SER A 65 -4.15 12.13 4.64
N ILE A 66 -4.26 12.38 3.33
CA ILE A 66 -3.48 11.67 2.30
C ILE A 66 -1.96 11.84 2.52
N THR A 67 -1.52 13.00 2.99
CA THR A 67 -0.11 13.24 3.35
C THR A 67 0.32 12.34 4.51
N GLU A 68 -0.51 12.25 5.55
CA GLU A 68 -0.21 11.46 6.74
C GLU A 68 -0.24 9.95 6.43
N LYS A 69 -1.21 9.49 5.62
CA LYS A 69 -1.25 8.11 5.10
C LYS A 69 0.00 7.78 4.29
N HIS A 70 0.49 8.72 3.48
CA HIS A 70 1.72 8.55 2.72
C HIS A 70 2.96 8.45 3.61
N ASP A 71 3.05 9.28 4.65
CA ASP A 71 4.18 9.25 5.60
C ASP A 71 4.16 7.98 6.45
N LEU A 72 2.98 7.51 6.87
CA LEU A 72 2.80 6.21 7.53
C LEU A 72 3.20 5.05 6.60
N ALA A 73 2.77 5.08 5.34
CA ALA A 73 3.13 4.06 4.36
C ALA A 73 4.64 4.03 4.10
N ARG A 74 5.28 5.22 4.05
CA ARG A 74 6.74 5.33 3.99
C ARG A 74 7.38 4.67 5.21
N LYS A 75 6.99 5.02 6.44
CA LYS A 75 7.56 4.41 7.65
C LYS A 75 7.46 2.88 7.62
N MET A 76 6.26 2.34 7.37
CA MET A 76 6.03 0.88 7.35
C MET A 76 6.85 0.15 6.28
N LEU A 77 6.99 0.73 5.09
CA LEU A 77 7.75 0.09 4.00
C LEU A 77 9.28 0.23 4.16
N TYR A 78 9.73 1.28 4.86
CA TYR A 78 11.15 1.45 5.18
C TYR A 78 11.57 0.57 6.37
N ALA A 79 10.67 0.38 7.33
CA ALA A 79 10.81 -0.50 8.48
C ALA A 79 10.58 -1.99 8.15
N PHE A 80 10.40 -2.34 6.88
CA PHE A 80 10.01 -3.69 6.46
C PHE A 80 11.05 -4.74 6.86
N ALA A 81 10.87 -5.33 8.05
CA ALA A 81 11.68 -6.40 8.61
C ALA A 81 10.98 -7.77 8.50
N ASN A 82 9.64 -7.79 8.44
CA ASN A 82 8.80 -8.99 8.46
C ASN A 82 7.51 -8.81 7.64
N ALA A 83 6.82 -9.91 7.36
CA ALA A 83 5.53 -9.92 6.66
C ALA A 83 4.49 -8.96 7.31
N SER A 84 4.41 -8.87 8.64
CA SER A 84 3.44 -8.00 9.33
C SER A 84 3.48 -6.52 8.91
N TYR A 85 4.62 -6.03 8.41
CA TYR A 85 4.78 -4.66 7.91
C TYR A 85 4.16 -4.46 6.50
N GLY A 86 4.16 -5.50 5.67
CA GLY A 86 3.50 -5.46 4.37
C GLY A 86 1.98 -5.54 4.48
N ASP A 87 1.48 -6.23 5.51
CA ASP A 87 0.04 -6.20 5.84
C ASP A 87 -0.37 -4.78 6.26
N ALA A 88 0.43 -4.13 7.11
CA ALA A 88 0.18 -2.75 7.51
C ALA A 88 0.15 -1.77 6.33
N PHE A 89 1.11 -1.90 5.40
CA PHE A 89 1.13 -1.12 4.17
C PHE A 89 -0.13 -1.36 3.32
N ASN A 90 -0.53 -2.62 3.14
CA ASN A 90 -1.76 -2.96 2.42
C ASN A 90 -3.01 -2.42 3.12
N VAL A 91 -3.08 -2.43 4.45
CA VAL A 91 -4.18 -1.81 5.22
C VAL A 91 -4.27 -0.32 4.91
N ILE A 92 -3.15 0.39 4.80
CA ILE A 92 -3.14 1.81 4.40
C ILE A 92 -3.68 1.97 2.97
N CYS A 93 -3.19 1.18 2.01
CA CYS A 93 -3.67 1.22 0.62
C CYS A 93 -5.19 1.03 0.53
N TRP A 94 -5.71 0.00 1.19
CA TRP A 94 -7.12 -0.37 1.13
C TRP A 94 -8.01 0.60 1.92
N SER A 95 -7.49 1.26 2.95
CA SER A 95 -8.23 2.32 3.68
C SER A 95 -8.56 3.56 2.84
N CYS A 96 -7.95 3.70 1.67
CA CYS A 96 -8.25 4.78 0.73
C CYS A 96 -9.45 4.44 -0.17
N LEU A 97 -9.91 3.18 -0.20
CA LEU A 97 -11.11 2.76 -0.92
C LEU A 97 -12.36 3.02 -0.06
N ASP A 98 -13.55 2.99 -0.68
CA ASP A 98 -14.79 3.09 0.09
C ASP A 98 -15.12 1.78 0.83
N VAL A 99 -16.20 1.76 1.62
CA VAL A 99 -16.65 0.59 2.40
C VAL A 99 -17.01 -0.61 1.52
N ALA A 100 -17.46 -0.37 0.29
CA ALA A 100 -17.71 -1.38 -0.75
C ALA A 100 -16.47 -1.62 -1.63
N GLU A 101 -15.30 -1.16 -1.19
CA GLU A 101 -14.01 -1.25 -1.86
C GLU A 101 -13.92 -0.53 -3.21
N ASN A 102 -14.83 0.42 -3.50
CA ASN A 102 -14.80 1.16 -4.75
C ASN A 102 -13.64 2.15 -4.82
N VAL A 103 -13.21 2.46 -6.05
CA VAL A 103 -12.14 3.44 -6.29
C VAL A 103 -12.61 4.84 -5.93
N THR A 104 -11.88 5.50 -5.05
CA THR A 104 -12.15 6.89 -4.64
C THR A 104 -11.10 7.86 -5.19
N VAL A 105 -11.39 9.16 -5.13
CA VAL A 105 -10.42 10.23 -5.42
C VAL A 105 -9.22 10.17 -4.46
N GLU A 106 -9.46 9.72 -3.22
CA GLU A 106 -8.41 9.56 -2.22
C GLU A 106 -7.42 8.46 -2.61
N ALA A 107 -7.92 7.29 -3.02
CA ALA A 107 -7.11 6.19 -3.52
C ALA A 107 -6.28 6.60 -4.73
N ALA A 108 -6.86 7.34 -5.67
CA ALA A 108 -6.14 7.83 -6.84
C ALA A 108 -5.02 8.81 -6.48
N ARG A 109 -5.28 9.76 -5.57
CA ARG A 109 -4.26 10.71 -5.07
C ARG A 109 -3.16 10.01 -4.29
N PHE A 110 -3.51 8.99 -3.50
CA PHE A 110 -2.54 8.19 -2.78
C PHE A 110 -1.67 7.37 -3.74
N LEU A 111 -2.28 6.70 -4.73
CA LEU A 111 -1.56 5.96 -5.77
C LEU A 111 -0.63 6.87 -6.57
N ASP A 112 -1.10 8.07 -6.93
CA ASP A 112 -0.29 9.08 -7.58
C ASP A 112 0.95 9.44 -6.75
N LYS A 113 0.81 9.63 -5.44
CA LYS A 113 1.95 9.94 -4.57
C LYS A 113 2.95 8.79 -4.46
N ILE A 114 2.48 7.55 -4.23
CA ILE A 114 3.40 6.42 -4.05
C ILE A 114 4.11 5.99 -5.34
N THR A 115 3.56 6.33 -6.51
CA THR A 115 4.17 6.03 -7.83
C THR A 115 5.08 7.14 -8.34
N ARG A 116 5.03 8.35 -7.78
CA ARG A 116 5.95 9.43 -8.16
C ARG A 116 7.37 9.10 -7.70
N PRO A 117 8.39 9.36 -8.54
CA PRO A 117 9.78 9.24 -8.11
C PRO A 117 10.04 10.18 -6.93
N THR A 118 10.69 9.67 -5.90
CA THR A 118 11.09 10.46 -4.74
C THR A 118 12.27 11.35 -5.15
N ASN A 119 12.01 12.50 -5.76
CA ASN A 119 13.01 13.56 -5.83
C ASN A 119 13.14 14.12 -4.42
N ASN A 120 14.22 13.78 -3.72
CA ASN A 120 14.56 14.37 -2.43
C ASN A 120 14.62 15.90 -2.55
N ASN A 121 13.51 16.58 -2.26
CA ASN A 121 13.44 18.02 -1.99
C ASN A 121 12.82 18.33 -0.62
N ASP A 122 12.54 17.32 0.21
CA ASP A 122 12.19 17.50 1.63
C ASP A 122 13.42 17.25 2.52
N ALA A 123 14.59 17.75 2.11
CA ALA A 123 15.79 17.77 2.93
C ALA A 123 15.78 18.99 3.87
N ASN A 124 14.83 18.99 4.81
CA ASN A 124 14.91 19.81 6.01
C ASN A 124 14.63 18.89 7.22
N THR A 125 15.58 18.01 7.54
CA THR A 125 16.02 17.66 8.91
C THR A 125 17.10 16.57 8.89
N SER A 126 18.34 17.00 9.15
CA SER A 126 19.36 16.36 10.00
C SER A 126 20.04 15.02 9.62
N ALA A 127 21.29 15.17 9.16
CA ALA A 127 22.52 14.40 9.43
C ALA A 127 22.68 12.90 9.05
N ALA A 128 23.79 12.62 8.36
CA ALA A 128 24.30 11.31 7.91
C ALA A 128 25.10 10.55 9.00
N PRO A 129 25.56 9.28 8.77
CA PRO A 129 26.87 9.09 8.11
C PRO A 129 27.06 7.85 7.17
N SER A 130 27.76 8.10 6.05
CA SER A 130 28.81 7.34 5.32
C SER A 130 28.85 5.79 5.09
N SER A 131 28.58 5.38 3.82
CA SER A 131 29.34 4.48 2.86
C SER A 131 29.64 2.98 3.18
N PRO A 132 29.99 2.06 2.20
CA PRO A 132 30.25 2.22 0.75
C PRO A 132 29.64 1.15 -0.25
N LYS A 133 29.55 1.55 -1.54
CA LYS A 133 29.58 0.77 -2.82
C LYS A 133 28.39 -0.12 -3.29
N LYS A 134 27.86 0.31 -4.45
CA LYS A 134 27.20 -0.41 -5.57
C LYS A 134 25.76 -0.94 -5.36
N ILE A 135 24.75 -0.17 -5.79
CA ILE A 135 24.05 -0.27 -7.08
C ILE A 135 23.49 1.15 -7.35
N LYS A 136 23.55 1.59 -8.60
CA LYS A 136 23.04 2.88 -9.06
C LYS A 136 21.50 2.85 -9.06
N ARG A 137 20.84 2.91 -7.89
CA ARG A 137 19.37 3.00 -7.79
C ARG A 137 18.93 4.45 -7.70
N SER A 138 18.64 5.03 -8.87
CA SER A 138 17.95 6.32 -8.97
C SER A 138 16.57 6.23 -8.32
N SER A 139 16.34 7.02 -7.27
CA SER A 139 15.03 7.51 -6.82
C SER A 139 13.83 6.54 -6.97
N GLU A 140 13.92 5.35 -6.36
CA GLU A 140 12.80 4.40 -6.39
C GLU A 140 11.61 4.95 -5.60
N SER A 141 10.48 5.12 -6.28
CA SER A 141 9.19 5.45 -5.66
C SER A 141 8.80 4.40 -4.60
N LEU A 142 7.88 4.76 -3.69
CA LEU A 142 7.36 3.80 -2.70
C LEU A 142 6.73 2.57 -3.37
N ALA A 143 6.06 2.73 -4.51
CA ALA A 143 5.49 1.63 -5.26
C ALA A 143 6.58 0.66 -5.78
N ALA A 144 7.66 1.19 -6.36
CA ALA A 144 8.77 0.37 -6.83
C ALA A 144 9.43 -0.43 -5.71
N ARG A 145 9.61 0.20 -4.53
CA ARG A 145 10.11 -0.47 -3.33
C ARG A 145 9.14 -1.55 -2.83
N ALA A 146 7.83 -1.29 -2.85
CA ALA A 146 6.83 -2.27 -2.44
C ALA A 146 6.81 -3.49 -3.38
N LEU A 147 6.91 -3.29 -4.69
CA LEU A 147 7.03 -4.39 -5.66
C LEU A 147 8.29 -5.24 -5.45
N TYR A 148 9.39 -4.62 -4.98
CA TYR A 148 10.62 -5.35 -4.68
C TYR A 148 10.54 -6.16 -3.37
N LEU A 149 9.87 -5.64 -2.34
CA LEU A 149 9.89 -6.20 -0.99
C LEU A 149 8.72 -7.15 -0.69
N LEU A 150 7.52 -6.85 -1.20
CA LEU A 150 6.33 -7.64 -0.89
C LEU A 150 6.38 -8.99 -1.59
N THR A 151 5.98 -10.03 -0.86
CA THR A 151 5.90 -11.41 -1.37
C THR A 151 4.59 -12.06 -0.93
N GLY A 152 4.25 -13.20 -1.55
CA GLY A 152 3.05 -13.98 -1.20
C GLY A 152 1.75 -13.16 -1.27
N SER A 153 0.89 -13.32 -0.27
CA SER A 153 -0.42 -12.66 -0.20
C SER A 153 -0.35 -11.14 -0.21
N GLN A 154 0.70 -10.54 0.34
CA GLN A 154 0.86 -9.09 0.41
C GLN A 154 1.15 -8.49 -0.96
N ALA A 155 1.97 -9.15 -1.76
CA ALA A 155 2.22 -8.76 -3.14
C ALA A 155 0.92 -8.84 -3.96
N VAL A 156 0.14 -9.91 -3.78
CA VAL A 156 -1.16 -10.07 -4.46
C VAL A 156 -2.11 -8.92 -4.12
N ARG A 157 -2.28 -8.60 -2.82
CA ARG A 157 -3.18 -7.50 -2.40
C ARG A 157 -2.72 -6.14 -2.92
N PHE A 158 -1.42 -5.91 -3.00
CA PHE A 158 -0.90 -4.66 -3.53
C PHE A 158 -1.09 -4.57 -5.05
N LEU A 159 -0.83 -5.64 -5.79
CA LEU A 159 -1.05 -5.71 -7.24
C LEU A 159 -2.53 -5.52 -7.61
N GLN A 160 -3.44 -6.09 -6.81
CA GLN A 160 -4.87 -5.85 -6.94
C GLN A 160 -5.21 -4.37 -6.72
N PHE A 161 -4.66 -3.74 -5.69
CA PHE A 161 -4.86 -2.31 -5.45
C PHE A 161 -4.37 -1.46 -6.64
N LEU A 162 -3.17 -1.75 -7.16
CA LEU A 162 -2.61 -1.07 -8.34
C LEU A 162 -3.54 -1.22 -9.55
N ALA A 163 -3.96 -2.45 -9.86
CA ALA A 163 -4.83 -2.73 -10.99
C ALA A 163 -6.23 -2.11 -10.83
N LYS A 164 -6.77 -2.01 -9.62
CA LYS A 164 -8.08 -1.39 -9.38
C LYS A 164 -8.03 0.12 -9.60
N VAL A 165 -7.02 0.78 -9.03
CA VAL A 165 -6.97 2.25 -8.96
C VAL A 165 -6.31 2.87 -10.19
N ALA A 166 -5.52 2.12 -10.97
CA ALA A 166 -4.84 2.60 -12.18
C ALA A 166 -5.78 3.25 -13.20
N HIS A 167 -7.03 2.79 -13.31
CA HIS A 167 -8.00 3.26 -14.31
C HIS A 167 -8.63 4.61 -13.96
N PHE A 168 -8.37 5.17 -12.77
CA PHE A 168 -8.91 6.48 -12.41
C PHE A 168 -8.38 7.60 -13.32
N ASN A 169 -7.14 7.49 -13.80
CA ASN A 169 -6.54 8.47 -14.71
C ASN A 169 -5.47 7.81 -15.58
N LYS A 170 -5.48 8.10 -16.89
CA LYS A 170 -4.50 7.58 -17.86
C LYS A 170 -3.05 7.83 -17.44
N SER A 171 -2.73 8.98 -16.85
CA SER A 171 -1.38 9.29 -16.36
C SER A 171 -0.93 8.43 -15.18
N ILE A 172 -1.86 7.98 -14.34
CA ILE A 172 -1.59 7.04 -13.25
C ILE A 172 -1.41 5.66 -13.86
N GLN A 173 -2.31 5.24 -14.74
CA GLN A 173 -2.24 3.98 -15.48
C GLN A 173 -0.86 3.77 -16.14
N THR A 174 -0.40 4.76 -16.92
CA THR A 174 0.92 4.69 -17.60
C THR A 174 2.07 4.52 -16.62
N ARG A 175 2.03 5.19 -15.46
CA ARG A 175 3.09 5.06 -14.45
C ARG A 175 3.04 3.72 -13.73
N VAL A 176 1.85 3.21 -13.42
CA VAL A 176 1.70 1.87 -12.83
C VAL A 176 2.28 0.82 -13.78
N LEU A 177 1.95 0.89 -15.08
CA LEU A 177 2.52 0.00 -16.09
C LEU A 177 4.05 0.09 -16.15
N ALA A 178 4.61 1.31 -16.08
CA ALA A 178 6.06 1.50 -16.03
C ALA A 178 6.71 0.88 -14.79
N HIS A 179 6.03 0.88 -13.65
CA HIS A 179 6.51 0.23 -12.42
C HIS A 179 6.40 -1.30 -12.47
N LEU A 180 5.38 -1.84 -13.15
CA LEU A 180 5.17 -3.29 -13.25
C LEU A 180 6.08 -3.95 -14.29
N ALA A 181 6.41 -3.24 -15.37
CA ALA A 181 7.18 -3.78 -16.50
C ALA A 181 8.48 -4.52 -16.11
N PRO A 182 9.33 -4.02 -15.18
CA PRO A 182 10.57 -4.71 -14.80
C PRO A 182 10.34 -6.07 -14.12
N TYR A 183 9.19 -6.27 -13.48
CA TYR A 183 8.85 -7.48 -12.73
C TYR A 183 8.01 -8.46 -13.56
N ALA A 184 7.30 -7.95 -14.57
CA ALA A 184 6.42 -8.74 -15.43
C ALA A 184 7.16 -9.84 -16.21
N ASP A 185 8.46 -9.71 -16.48
CA ASP A 185 9.18 -10.78 -17.16
C ASP A 185 9.33 -12.05 -16.32
N ASN A 186 9.46 -11.90 -15.00
CA ASN A 186 9.78 -12.99 -14.09
C ASN A 186 8.57 -13.48 -13.29
N TYR A 187 7.53 -12.66 -13.16
CA TYR A 187 6.42 -12.95 -12.23
C TYR A 187 5.05 -12.85 -12.91
N GLU A 188 4.29 -13.95 -12.88
CA GLU A 188 2.97 -14.06 -13.52
C GLU A 188 1.96 -13.05 -12.96
N MET A 189 1.92 -12.89 -11.63
CA MET A 189 1.02 -11.91 -11.00
C MET A 189 1.28 -10.46 -11.47
N HIS A 190 2.53 -10.12 -11.80
CA HIS A 190 2.86 -8.81 -12.34
C HIS A 190 2.43 -8.68 -13.80
N ARG A 191 2.51 -9.76 -14.60
CA ARG A 191 1.94 -9.79 -15.96
C ARG A 191 0.43 -9.62 -15.92
N LEU A 192 -0.24 -10.36 -15.04
CA LEU A 192 -1.68 -10.28 -14.90
C LEU A 192 -2.13 -8.88 -14.46
N ALA A 193 -1.47 -8.30 -13.45
CA ALA A 193 -1.74 -6.93 -13.02
C ALA A 193 -1.51 -5.93 -14.16
N SER A 194 -0.45 -6.11 -14.97
CA SER A 194 -0.17 -5.25 -16.12
C SER A 194 -1.23 -5.38 -17.21
N ALA A 195 -1.68 -6.60 -17.52
CA ALA A 195 -2.72 -6.86 -18.50
C ALA A 195 -4.04 -6.19 -18.09
N ILE A 196 -4.46 -6.37 -16.83
CA ILE A 196 -5.68 -5.74 -16.29
C ILE A 196 -5.52 -4.22 -16.30
N CYS A 197 -4.39 -3.69 -15.81
CA CYS A 197 -4.09 -2.26 -15.85
C CYS A 197 -4.15 -1.68 -17.27
N ALA A 198 -3.87 -2.47 -18.30
CA ALA A 198 -3.82 -2.00 -19.69
C ALA A 198 -5.17 -2.11 -20.41
N VAL A 199 -6.18 -2.78 -19.83
CA VAL A 199 -7.54 -2.83 -20.41
C VAL A 199 -8.15 -1.42 -20.41
N GLU A 200 -8.67 -0.98 -21.56
CA GLU A 200 -9.28 0.34 -21.69
C GLU A 200 -10.72 0.39 -21.15
N ASP A 201 -11.44 -0.73 -21.26
CA ASP A 201 -12.81 -0.84 -20.78
C ASP A 201 -12.87 -1.08 -19.26
N PHE A 202 -13.25 -0.03 -18.53
CA PHE A 202 -13.40 -0.08 -17.08
C PHE A 202 -14.52 -1.03 -16.61
N SER A 203 -15.51 -1.31 -17.46
CA SER A 203 -16.59 -2.27 -17.10
C SER A 203 -16.04 -3.70 -16.97
N VAL A 204 -15.08 -4.06 -17.81
CA VAL A 204 -14.37 -5.34 -17.75
C VAL A 204 -13.55 -5.43 -16.48
N VAL A 205 -12.79 -4.36 -16.18
CA VAL A 205 -11.97 -4.26 -14.96
C VAL A 205 -12.85 -4.41 -13.73
N SER A 206 -13.94 -3.64 -13.64
CA SER A 206 -14.90 -3.70 -12.53
C SER A 206 -15.44 -5.11 -12.34
N LYS A 207 -15.86 -5.78 -13.41
CA LYS A 207 -16.35 -7.17 -13.37
C LYS A 207 -15.32 -8.17 -12.84
N VAL A 208 -14.04 -8.00 -13.18
CA VAL A 208 -12.95 -8.86 -12.67
C VAL A 208 -12.77 -8.67 -11.16
N PHE A 209 -12.85 -7.42 -10.68
CA PHE A 209 -12.73 -7.09 -9.25
C PHE A 209 -13.97 -7.48 -8.44
N ASP A 210 -15.17 -7.24 -8.95
CA ASP A 210 -16.44 -7.58 -8.29
C ASP A 210 -16.60 -9.09 -8.08
N LYS A 211 -16.00 -9.90 -8.97
CA LYS A 211 -15.96 -11.36 -8.87
C LYS A 211 -14.68 -11.88 -8.20
N CYS A 212 -14.01 -11.02 -7.45
CA CYS A 212 -12.84 -11.33 -6.61
C CYS A 212 -11.75 -12.14 -7.31
N PHE A 213 -11.47 -11.92 -8.60
CA PHE A 213 -10.48 -12.70 -9.34
C PHE A 213 -10.72 -14.23 -9.31
N THR A 214 -11.97 -14.66 -9.27
CA THR A 214 -12.27 -16.09 -9.43
C THR A 214 -11.64 -16.61 -10.73
N ILE A 215 -10.99 -17.77 -10.66
CA ILE A 215 -10.28 -18.40 -11.79
C ILE A 215 -11.20 -18.46 -13.03
N ALA A 216 -12.45 -18.88 -12.83
CA ALA A 216 -13.46 -18.93 -13.88
C ALA A 216 -13.75 -17.57 -14.52
N THR A 217 -13.79 -16.48 -13.73
CA THR A 217 -13.99 -15.14 -14.29
C THR A 217 -12.77 -14.68 -15.08
N LEU A 218 -11.57 -14.97 -14.58
CA LEU A 218 -10.34 -14.59 -15.27
C LEU A 218 -10.20 -15.34 -16.59
N GLN A 219 -10.34 -16.66 -16.61
CA GLN A 219 -10.25 -17.51 -17.81
C GLN A 219 -11.28 -17.14 -18.89
N THR A 220 -12.49 -16.73 -18.50
CA THR A 220 -13.55 -16.34 -19.44
C THR A 220 -13.48 -14.87 -19.87
N CYS A 221 -12.56 -14.08 -19.31
CA CYS A 221 -12.43 -12.66 -19.62
C CYS A 221 -11.52 -12.43 -20.83
N GLU A 222 -12.08 -12.64 -22.03
CA GLU A 222 -11.37 -12.45 -23.31
C GLU A 222 -10.60 -11.12 -23.41
N PRO A 223 -11.14 -9.95 -23.03
CA PRO A 223 -10.39 -8.69 -23.19
C PRO A 223 -9.10 -8.63 -22.36
N VAL A 224 -9.06 -9.29 -21.20
CA VAL A 224 -7.84 -9.37 -20.36
C VAL A 224 -6.79 -10.22 -21.05
N TRP A 225 -7.17 -11.36 -21.63
CA TRP A 225 -6.25 -12.24 -22.34
C TRP A 225 -5.79 -11.69 -23.68
N THR A 226 -6.66 -10.97 -24.40
CA THR A 226 -6.25 -10.21 -25.59
C THR A 226 -5.16 -9.20 -25.23
N GLN A 227 -5.36 -8.46 -24.14
CA GLN A 227 -4.37 -7.48 -23.67
C GLN A 227 -3.09 -8.16 -23.17
N TYR A 228 -3.23 -9.27 -22.44
CA TYR A 228 -2.10 -10.08 -21.97
C TYR A 228 -1.24 -10.56 -23.15
N LYS A 229 -1.87 -11.16 -24.16
CA LYS A 229 -1.23 -11.62 -25.40
C LYS A 229 -0.57 -10.48 -26.15
N SER A 230 -1.19 -9.30 -26.21
CA SER A 230 -0.60 -8.11 -26.83
C SER A 230 0.67 -7.64 -26.11
N LEU A 231 0.74 -7.77 -24.78
CA LEU A 231 1.86 -7.28 -23.97
C LEU A 231 3.01 -8.30 -23.87
N PHE A 232 2.70 -9.59 -23.83
CA PHE A 232 3.67 -10.64 -23.47
C PHE A 232 3.85 -11.74 -24.52
N GLY A 233 3.06 -11.70 -25.60
CA GLY A 233 3.13 -12.66 -26.71
C GLY A 233 2.28 -13.92 -26.51
N GLU A 234 2.11 -14.68 -27.59
CA GLU A 234 1.18 -15.82 -27.63
C GLU A 234 1.62 -16.98 -26.73
N VAL A 235 2.92 -17.27 -26.67
CA VAL A 235 3.46 -18.41 -25.91
C VAL A 235 3.22 -18.25 -24.41
N LYS A 236 3.54 -17.07 -23.85
CA LYS A 236 3.29 -16.78 -22.43
C LYS A 236 1.79 -16.79 -22.11
N SER A 237 0.96 -16.26 -23.01
CA SER A 237 -0.49 -16.28 -22.85
C SER A 237 -1.07 -17.69 -22.84
N PHE A 238 -0.60 -18.57 -23.74
CA PHE A 238 -1.06 -19.96 -23.80
C PHE A 238 -0.70 -20.73 -22.53
N ASN A 239 0.52 -20.55 -22.02
CA ASN A 239 0.96 -21.20 -20.78
C ASN A 239 0.11 -20.73 -19.60
N ALA A 240 -0.09 -19.41 -19.44
CA ALA A 240 -0.86 -18.85 -18.34
C ALA A 240 -2.35 -19.26 -18.34
N MET A 241 -2.93 -19.57 -19.50
CA MET A 241 -4.32 -20.05 -19.60
C MET A 241 -4.45 -21.56 -19.37
N ASN A 242 -3.38 -22.32 -19.60
CA ASN A 242 -3.40 -23.79 -19.62
C ASN A 242 -2.50 -24.44 -18.55
N GLU A 243 -1.98 -23.68 -17.58
CA GLU A 243 -1.18 -24.21 -16.46
C GLU A 243 -1.98 -25.18 -15.55
N ASP A 244 -3.28 -25.36 -15.77
CA ASP A 244 -4.09 -26.45 -15.19
C ASP A 244 -4.06 -27.77 -16.02
N VAL A 245 -3.24 -27.84 -17.08
CA VAL A 245 -3.06 -29.03 -17.94
C VAL A 245 -1.59 -29.48 -17.93
N GLU A 246 -1.00 -29.58 -16.74
CA GLU A 246 0.04 -30.59 -16.52
C GLU A 246 -0.52 -31.72 -15.66
N VAL A 247 -0.33 -32.91 -16.22
CA VAL A 247 -0.91 -34.22 -15.95
C VAL A 247 -0.26 -34.86 -14.73
N ASP A 248 -1.09 -35.59 -13.96
CA ASP A 248 -0.85 -36.55 -12.86
C ASP A 248 -0.60 -36.06 -11.43
#